data_AF-A0A671T1V7-F1
#
_entry.id   AF-A0A671T1V7-F1
#
_cell.length_a   1.000
_cell.length_b   1.000
_cell.length_c   1.000
_cell.angle_alpha   90.00
_cell.angle_beta   90.00
_cell.angle_gamma   90.00
#
_symmetry.space_group_name_H-M   'P 1'
#
loop_
_entity.id
_entity.type
_entity.pdbx_description
1 polymer ?
#
loop_
_entity_poly.entity_id
_entity_poly.type
_entity_poly.pdbx_seq_one_letter_code
_entity_poly.pdbx_strand_id
1 'polypeptide(L)'
;AFLQHCFKQDPTVSNSCIDANRFSPCTDDFLQYSVLCILQKLYLTTALSLRSRTPGNRVVYLYTKKTGKAPKSACGICPGRLRGIRAVRPQVLMRLSKTKKHVSRAYGGSMCAKCVRDRIKRAFLIEEQKIVVKVLKAQAQSQKS
;
A
#
# COMPACT_ATOMS: atom_id res chain seq x y z
N ALA A 1 -21.63 4.31 -29.95
CA ALA A 1 -21.36 5.40 -30.90
C ALA A 1 -19.85 5.45 -31.10
N PHE A 2 -19.35 4.93 -32.23
CA PHE A 2 -19.11 5.74 -33.45
C PHE A 2 -18.04 6.79 -33.14
N LEU A 3 -16.85 6.86 -33.72
CA LEU A 3 -16.32 6.57 -35.06
C LEU A 3 -14.84 7.04 -34.92
N GLN A 4 -13.76 6.32 -35.24
CA GLN A 4 -13.32 5.79 -36.52
C GLN A 4 -13.35 6.83 -37.66
N HIS A 5 -12.27 6.88 -38.44
CA HIS A 5 -12.08 7.65 -39.69
C HIS A 5 -11.64 9.13 -39.48
N CYS A 6 -10.72 9.70 -40.24
CA CYS A 6 -10.08 9.29 -41.49
C CYS A 6 -8.97 10.29 -41.86
N PHE A 7 -7.87 9.78 -42.42
CA PHE A 7 -7.31 10.20 -43.72
C PHE A 7 -7.09 11.70 -44.06
N LYS A 8 -5.83 12.04 -44.37
CA LYS A 8 -5.36 12.69 -45.61
C LYS A 8 -3.81 12.74 -45.57
N GLN A 9 -3.07 11.92 -46.33
CA GLN A 9 -2.57 12.08 -47.71
C GLN A 9 -1.54 13.23 -47.90
N ASP A 10 -0.26 12.85 -48.06
CA ASP A 10 0.75 13.07 -49.15
C ASP A 10 0.67 14.38 -50.02
N PRO A 11 1.69 14.84 -50.81
CA PRO A 11 2.84 14.12 -51.39
C PRO A 11 4.13 14.99 -51.67
N THR A 12 5.06 14.45 -52.49
CA THR A 12 6.07 15.11 -53.36
C THR A 12 7.43 15.54 -52.79
N VAL A 13 8.41 14.63 -52.84
CA VAL A 13 9.67 14.89 -53.55
C VAL A 13 9.98 13.64 -54.40
N SER A 14 10.08 13.87 -55.70
CA SER A 14 10.24 12.86 -56.76
C SER A 14 11.66 12.88 -57.34
N ASN A 15 12.00 11.76 -57.99
CA ASN A 15 13.08 11.51 -58.96
C ASN A 15 14.48 11.33 -58.36
N SER A 16 15.30 10.33 -58.70
CA SER A 16 15.25 9.20 -59.63
C SER A 16 16.58 8.43 -59.49
N CYS A 17 16.55 7.09 -59.58
CA CYS A 17 17.54 6.12 -60.08
C CYS A 17 19.07 6.45 -59.95
N ILE A 18 19.93 5.55 -59.49
CA ILE A 18 20.56 4.48 -60.30
C ILE A 18 21.58 3.70 -59.41
N ASP A 19 21.76 2.42 -59.73
CA ASP A 19 22.84 1.47 -59.41
C ASP A 19 22.81 0.58 -58.16
N ALA A 20 22.62 -0.71 -58.46
CA ALA A 20 22.99 -1.86 -57.64
C ALA A 20 24.51 -2.07 -57.68
N ASN A 21 25.06 -2.50 -56.54
CA ASN A 21 26.42 -3.00 -56.30
C ASN A 21 27.54 -1.95 -56.13
N ARG A 22 27.60 -1.35 -54.94
CA ARG A 22 28.88 -1.12 -54.24
C ARG A 22 28.76 -1.30 -52.73
N PHE A 23 29.60 -2.18 -52.21
CA PHE A 23 29.77 -2.53 -50.81
C PHE A 23 30.58 -1.45 -50.08
N SER A 24 29.98 -0.73 -49.13
CA SER A 24 30.60 -0.41 -47.82
C SER A 24 29.62 0.39 -46.91
N PRO A 25 29.71 0.20 -45.58
CA PRO A 25 28.60 0.36 -44.65
C PRO A 25 28.61 1.73 -43.98
N CYS A 26 27.48 2.42 -43.97
CA CYS A 26 27.27 3.57 -43.10
C CYS A 26 26.23 3.20 -42.05
N THR A 27 26.77 2.81 -40.88
CA THR A 27 26.34 3.21 -39.53
C THR A 27 24.83 3.24 -39.28
N ASP A 28 24.32 2.29 -38.49
CA ASP A 28 24.06 2.54 -37.06
C ASP A 28 23.19 3.78 -36.87
N ASP A 29 21.89 3.62 -36.57
CA ASP A 29 21.12 4.60 -35.77
C ASP A 29 19.62 4.28 -35.58
N PHE A 30 19.06 3.24 -36.20
CA PHE A 30 17.63 2.91 -36.01
C PHE A 30 17.30 1.81 -34.99
N LEU A 31 18.31 1.13 -34.43
CA LEU A 31 18.11 0.06 -33.43
C LEU A 31 18.36 0.49 -31.98
N GLN A 32 18.76 1.73 -31.73
CA GLN A 32 18.99 2.21 -30.36
C GLN A 32 17.72 2.66 -29.64
N TYR A 33 16.66 3.06 -30.35
CA TYR A 33 15.45 3.60 -29.71
C TYR A 33 14.38 2.56 -29.34
N SER A 34 14.41 1.33 -29.88
CA SER A 34 13.47 0.27 -29.48
C SER A 34 13.92 -0.47 -28.21
N VAL A 35 15.23 -0.64 -28.02
CA VAL A 35 15.80 -1.28 -26.82
C VAL A 35 15.80 -0.32 -25.62
N LEU A 36 15.83 0.99 -25.84
CA LEU A 36 15.71 2.01 -24.79
C LEU A 36 14.32 2.05 -24.15
N CYS A 37 13.24 1.70 -24.85
CA CYS A 37 11.89 1.72 -24.26
C CYS A 37 11.49 0.40 -23.57
N ILE A 38 12.23 -0.70 -23.80
CA ILE A 38 12.07 -1.95 -23.02
C ILE A 38 12.91 -1.88 -21.72
N LEU A 39 13.97 -1.06 -21.70
CA LEU A 39 14.83 -0.83 -20.54
C LEU A 39 14.67 0.53 -19.86
N GLN A 40 13.54 1.24 -20.04
CA GLN A 40 13.20 2.43 -19.25
C GLN A 40 12.19 2.13 -18.12
N LYS A 41 12.42 1.05 -17.37
CA LYS A 41 11.98 0.91 -15.97
C LYS A 41 13.14 0.58 -15.03
N LEU A 42 14.37 0.91 -15.43
CA LEU A 42 15.59 0.63 -14.67
C LEU A 42 16.06 1.75 -13.73
N TYR A 43 15.28 2.81 -13.53
CA TYR A 43 15.62 3.82 -12.52
C TYR A 43 14.57 3.83 -11.39
N LEU A 44 15.01 3.46 -10.19
CA LEU A 44 14.32 3.61 -8.90
C LEU A 44 12.98 2.89 -8.70
N THR A 45 12.83 1.65 -9.18
CA THR A 45 11.77 0.80 -8.61
C THR A 45 12.20 0.33 -7.21
N THR A 46 11.37 0.61 -6.21
CA THR A 46 11.59 0.31 -4.77
C THR A 46 11.56 -1.20 -4.44
N ALA A 47 12.24 -2.03 -5.23
CA ALA A 47 12.38 -3.46 -5.04
C ALA A 47 13.82 -3.77 -4.58
N LEU A 48 14.00 -3.84 -3.26
CA LEU A 48 15.28 -4.20 -2.64
C LEU A 48 15.68 -5.63 -3.05
N SER A 49 16.87 -5.79 -3.63
CA SER A 49 17.45 -7.10 -3.96
C SER A 49 18.32 -7.60 -2.80
N LEU A 50 18.07 -8.82 -2.31
CA LEU A 50 18.92 -9.46 -1.31
C LEU A 50 20.04 -10.20 -2.02
N ARG A 51 21.29 -9.92 -1.63
CA ARG A 51 22.47 -10.64 -2.12
C ARG A 51 22.59 -11.97 -1.36
N SER A 52 22.56 -13.09 -2.08
CA SER A 52 22.71 -14.44 -1.52
C SER A 52 23.84 -15.20 -2.21
N ARG A 53 24.52 -16.09 -1.47
CA ARG A 53 25.50 -17.03 -2.03
C ARG A 53 24.81 -18.36 -2.28
N THR A 54 24.90 -18.89 -3.48
CA THR A 54 24.39 -20.21 -3.81
C THR A 54 25.41 -21.29 -3.42
N PRO A 55 24.98 -22.57 -3.26
CA PRO A 55 25.89 -23.69 -2.98
C PRO A 55 27.04 -23.83 -3.99
N GLY A 56 26.84 -23.43 -5.26
CA GLY A 56 27.88 -23.36 -6.29
C GLY A 56 28.83 -22.16 -6.18
N ASN A 57 28.86 -21.50 -5.01
CA ASN A 57 29.69 -20.32 -4.70
C ASN A 57 29.49 -19.12 -5.64
N ARG A 58 28.30 -18.97 -6.22
CA ARG A 58 27.94 -17.80 -7.04
C ARG A 58 27.14 -16.79 -6.23
N VAL A 59 27.33 -15.50 -6.49
CA VAL A 59 26.50 -14.43 -5.92
C VAL A 59 25.28 -14.24 -6.78
N VAL A 60 24.09 -14.40 -6.21
CA VAL A 60 22.83 -14.17 -6.91
C VAL A 60 21.99 -13.15 -6.13
N TYR A 61 21.36 -12.24 -6.86
CA TYR A 61 20.40 -11.29 -6.31
C TYR A 61 18.99 -11.89 -6.33
N LEU A 62 18.36 -11.96 -5.16
CA LEU A 62 16.98 -12.42 -5.00
C LEU A 62 16.06 -11.23 -4.81
N TYR A 63 14.92 -11.25 -5.50
CA TYR A 63 13.87 -10.24 -5.31
C TYR A 63 13.18 -10.43 -3.97
N THR A 64 13.39 -9.48 -3.04
CA THR A 64 12.69 -9.52 -1.76
C THR A 64 11.27 -8.99 -1.89
N LYS A 65 10.38 -9.51 -1.03
CA LYS A 65 9.05 -8.92 -0.88
C LYS A 65 9.16 -7.69 0.03
N LYS A 66 8.69 -6.52 -0.45
CA LYS A 66 8.42 -5.33 0.38
C LYS A 66 7.81 -5.68 1.74
N THR A 67 8.36 -5.06 2.78
CA THR A 67 7.97 -5.26 4.17
C THR A 67 6.54 -4.78 4.43
N GLY A 68 5.80 -5.56 5.22
CA GLY A 68 4.50 -5.17 5.72
C GLY A 68 4.62 -4.20 6.90
N LYS A 69 3.52 -3.54 7.24
CA LYS A 69 3.43 -2.67 8.41
C LYS A 69 2.31 -3.20 9.32
N ALA A 70 2.56 -3.22 10.63
CA ALA A 70 1.51 -3.57 11.60
C ALA A 70 0.39 -2.51 11.61
N PRO A 71 -0.86 -2.87 11.93
CA PRO A 71 -1.97 -1.92 11.93
C PRO A 71 -1.75 -0.80 12.97
N LYS A 72 -2.18 0.41 12.59
CA LYS A 72 -2.28 1.54 13.52
C LYS A 72 -3.51 1.35 14.39
N SER A 73 -3.50 1.91 15.59
CA SER A 73 -4.69 1.91 16.44
C SER A 73 -5.76 2.85 15.89
N ALA A 74 -7.03 2.41 15.91
CA ALA A 74 -8.19 3.17 15.48
C ALA A 74 -8.55 4.38 16.39
N CYS A 75 -7.83 4.59 17.49
CA CYS A 75 -8.07 5.70 18.40
C CYS A 75 -7.69 7.08 17.84
N GLY A 76 -6.85 7.16 16.80
CA GLY A 76 -6.35 8.41 16.22
C GLY A 76 -5.33 9.18 17.08
N ILE A 77 -5.34 8.99 18.41
CA ILE A 77 -4.49 9.72 19.36
C ILE A 77 -3.10 9.06 19.49
N CYS A 78 -3.03 7.73 19.40
CA CYS A 78 -1.77 7.01 19.62
C CYS A 78 -0.98 6.89 18.31
N PRO A 79 0.29 7.34 18.27
CA PRO A 79 1.14 7.17 17.09
C PRO A 79 1.68 5.73 16.94
N GLY A 80 1.57 4.91 17.98
CA GLY A 80 2.08 3.55 18.03
C GLY A 80 1.29 2.54 17.20
N ARG A 81 1.99 1.48 16.76
CA ARG A 81 1.37 0.32 16.10
C ARG A 81 0.93 -0.73 17.11
N LEU A 82 -0.07 -1.52 16.75
CA LEU A 82 -0.58 -2.59 17.60
C LEU A 82 0.43 -3.72 17.72
N ARG A 83 0.68 -4.15 18.96
CA ARG A 83 1.54 -5.29 19.29
C ARG A 83 0.77 -6.60 19.19
N GLY A 84 1.49 -7.69 18.92
CA GLY A 84 0.91 -9.04 18.80
C GLY A 84 0.30 -9.36 17.43
N ILE A 85 0.33 -8.43 16.48
CA ILE A 85 -0.17 -8.63 15.11
C ILE A 85 1.02 -8.64 14.16
N ARG A 86 1.07 -9.62 13.26
CA ARG A 86 2.18 -9.75 12.31
C ARG A 86 2.21 -8.59 11.31
N ALA A 87 3.38 -7.97 11.15
CA ALA A 87 3.61 -6.91 10.17
C ALA A 87 3.85 -7.50 8.77
N VAL A 88 2.78 -7.94 8.12
CA VAL A 88 2.82 -8.55 6.77
C VAL A 88 1.97 -7.77 5.77
N ARG A 89 2.10 -8.09 4.48
CA ARG A 89 1.26 -7.50 3.43
C ARG A 89 -0.20 -7.98 3.56
N PRO A 90 -1.20 -7.20 3.10
CA PRO A 90 -2.63 -7.57 3.22
C PRO A 90 -2.97 -8.94 2.62
N GLN A 91 -2.43 -9.28 1.44
CA GLN A 91 -2.64 -10.59 0.80
C GLN A 91 -2.08 -11.75 1.63
N VAL A 92 -0.93 -11.56 2.29
CA VAL A 92 -0.34 -12.57 3.18
C VAL A 92 -1.15 -12.63 4.48
N LEU A 93 -1.59 -11.48 4.98
CA LEU A 93 -2.43 -11.38 6.18
C LEU A 93 -3.70 -12.21 6.00
N MET A 94 -4.37 -12.15 4.84
CA MET A 94 -5.56 -12.97 4.55
C MET A 94 -5.32 -14.47 4.76
N ARG A 95 -4.16 -14.98 4.35
CA ARG A 95 -3.79 -16.41 4.46
C ARG A 95 -3.41 -16.85 5.88
N LEU A 96 -3.12 -15.91 6.78
CA LEU A 96 -2.74 -16.26 8.16
C LEU A 96 -3.93 -16.77 8.99
N SER A 97 -3.64 -17.59 10.01
CA SER A 97 -4.63 -18.02 11.00
C SER A 97 -5.21 -16.84 11.78
N LYS A 98 -6.44 -17.00 12.31
CA LYS A 98 -7.17 -15.95 13.05
C LYS A 98 -6.35 -15.38 14.23
N THR A 99 -5.74 -16.26 15.02
CA THR A 99 -4.92 -15.90 16.19
C THR A 99 -3.73 -15.00 15.89
N LYS A 100 -3.22 -15.01 14.65
CA LYS A 100 -2.08 -14.17 14.22
C LYS A 100 -2.52 -12.79 13.73
N LYS A 101 -3.83 -12.57 13.53
CA LYS A 101 -4.43 -11.34 13.00
C LYS A 101 -4.91 -10.40 14.10
N HIS A 102 -5.27 -10.90 15.28
CA HIS A 102 -5.78 -10.10 16.39
C HIS A 102 -5.23 -10.59 17.74
N VAL A 103 -5.43 -9.77 18.78
CA VAL A 103 -5.16 -10.13 20.17
C VAL A 103 -6.47 -10.57 20.84
N SER A 104 -6.43 -11.54 21.76
CA SER A 104 -7.59 -12.05 22.50
C SER A 104 -8.05 -11.07 23.60
N ARG A 105 -8.63 -9.94 23.20
CA ARG A 105 -9.29 -8.97 24.11
C ARG A 105 -10.37 -8.18 23.38
N ALA A 106 -11.20 -7.44 24.13
CA ALA A 106 -12.12 -6.46 23.55
C ALA A 106 -11.36 -5.44 22.67
N TYR A 107 -11.88 -5.22 21.46
CA TYR A 107 -11.26 -4.39 20.41
C TYR A 107 -9.82 -4.78 20.03
N GLY A 108 -9.42 -6.03 20.28
CA GLY A 108 -8.13 -6.58 19.85
C GLY A 108 -7.98 -6.52 18.33
N GLY A 109 -6.83 -6.06 17.84
CA GLY A 109 -6.66 -5.86 16.39
C GLY A 109 -7.01 -4.47 15.89
N SER A 110 -7.80 -3.71 16.63
CA SER A 110 -8.27 -2.38 16.25
C SER A 110 -7.79 -1.28 17.19
N MET A 111 -7.88 -1.50 18.51
CA MET A 111 -7.52 -0.48 19.51
C MET A 111 -6.36 -0.88 20.43
N CYS A 112 -5.67 0.15 20.91
CA CYS A 112 -4.58 0.02 21.88
C CYS A 112 -5.12 -0.34 23.28
N ALA A 113 -4.39 -1.12 24.07
CA ALA A 113 -4.87 -1.58 25.39
C ALA A 113 -5.11 -0.42 26.37
N LYS A 114 -4.28 0.64 26.32
CA LYS A 114 -4.49 1.86 27.12
C LYS A 114 -5.83 2.52 26.78
N CYS A 115 -6.05 2.74 25.49
CA CYS A 115 -7.27 3.35 24.94
C CYS A 115 -8.54 2.58 25.30
N VAL A 116 -8.48 1.24 25.29
CA VAL A 116 -9.62 0.40 25.68
C VAL A 116 -9.94 0.57 27.17
N ARG A 117 -8.92 0.57 28.05
CA ARG A 117 -9.12 0.83 29.48
C ARG A 117 -9.73 2.20 29.74
N ASP A 118 -9.22 3.23 29.07
CA ASP A 118 -9.73 4.60 29.23
C ASP A 118 -11.17 4.71 28.74
N ARG A 119 -11.54 4.02 27.64
CA ARG A 119 -12.91 3.96 27.14
C ARG A 119 -13.85 3.29 28.14
N ILE A 120 -13.43 2.18 28.75
CA ILE A 120 -14.24 1.48 29.77
C ILE A 120 -14.48 2.39 30.97
N LYS A 121 -13.42 3.01 31.51
CA LYS A 121 -13.53 3.92 32.66
C LYS A 121 -14.42 5.13 32.35
N ARG A 122 -14.25 5.75 31.18
CA ARG A 122 -15.08 6.90 30.77
C ARG A 122 -16.54 6.52 30.60
N ALA A 123 -16.83 5.39 29.95
CA ALA A 123 -18.20 4.93 29.78
C ALA A 123 -18.87 4.72 31.15
N PHE A 124 -18.18 4.03 32.07
CA PHE A 124 -18.67 3.81 33.42
C PHE A 124 -18.97 5.13 34.17
N LEU A 125 -17.98 6.03 34.28
CA LEU A 125 -18.16 7.29 35.02
C LEU A 125 -19.26 8.19 34.43
N ILE A 126 -19.42 8.20 33.11
CA ILE A 126 -20.48 8.97 32.45
C ILE A 126 -21.86 8.40 32.80
N GLU A 127 -22.01 7.08 32.82
CA GLU A 127 -23.28 6.45 33.21
C GLU A 127 -23.59 6.68 34.68
N GLU A 128 -22.59 6.56 35.57
CA GLU A 128 -22.76 6.87 37.00
C GLU A 128 -23.18 8.33 37.21
N GLN A 129 -22.51 9.27 36.54
CA GLN A 129 -22.86 10.69 36.64
C GLN A 129 -24.27 10.97 36.12
N LYS A 130 -24.70 10.29 35.04
CA LYS A 130 -26.08 10.41 34.54
C LYS A 130 -27.11 9.93 35.57
N ILE A 131 -26.82 8.84 36.28
CA ILE A 131 -27.71 8.31 37.33
C ILE A 131 -27.83 9.32 38.48
N VAL A 132 -26.70 9.83 38.98
CA VAL A 132 -26.67 10.83 40.05
C VAL A 132 -27.49 12.07 39.66
N VAL A 133 -27.29 12.60 38.45
CA VAL A 133 -28.05 13.75 37.95
C VAL A 133 -29.55 13.47 37.89
N LYS A 134 -29.97 12.26 37.51
CA LYS A 134 -31.40 11.87 37.51
C LYS A 134 -31.98 11.83 38.92
N VAL A 135 -31.26 11.26 39.88
CA VAL A 135 -31.70 11.17 41.28
C VAL A 135 -31.82 12.55 41.91
N LEU A 136 -30.83 13.43 41.72
CA LEU A 136 -30.88 14.80 42.24
C LEU A 136 -32.06 15.60 41.66
N LYS A 137 -32.36 15.41 40.37
CA LYS A 137 -33.54 16.02 39.75
C LYS A 137 -34.85 15.49 40.34
N ALA A 138 -34.96 14.19 40.59
CA ALA A 138 -36.15 13.59 41.21
C ALA A 138 -36.35 14.08 42.65
N GLN A 139 -35.27 14.18 43.45
CA GLN A 139 -35.32 14.72 44.82
C GLN A 139 -35.76 16.18 44.83
N ALA A 140 -35.20 17.01 43.95
CA ALA A 140 -35.59 18.43 43.83
C ALA A 140 -37.04 18.63 43.38
N GLN A 141 -37.63 17.67 42.64
CA GLN A 141 -39.05 17.69 42.30
C GLN A 141 -39.92 17.32 43.49
N SER A 142 -39.54 16.29 44.26
CA SER A 142 -40.28 15.86 45.45
C SER A 142 -40.31 16.90 46.59
N GLN A 143 -39.31 17.79 46.67
CA GLN A 143 -39.25 18.85 47.68
C GLN A 143 -40.03 20.12 47.30
N LYS A 144 -40.44 20.26 46.03
CA LYS A 144 -41.20 21.42 45.54
C LYS A 144 -42.71 21.23 45.62
N SER A 145 -43.16 19.99 45.76
CA SER A 145 -44.53 19.60 46.12
C SER A 145 -44.69 19.57 47.63
#